data_AF-N9X034-F1
#
_entry.id   AF-N9X034-F1
#
_cell.length_a   1.000
_cell.length_b   1.000
_cell.length_c   1.000
_cell.angle_alpha   90.00
_cell.angle_beta   90.00
_cell.angle_gamma   90.00
#
_symmetry.space_group_name_H-M   'P 1'
#
loop_
_entity.id
_entity.type
_entity.pdbx_description
1 polymer ?
#
loop_
_entity_poly.entity_id
_entity_poly.type
_entity_poly.pdbx_seq_one_letter_code
_entity_poly.pdbx_strand_id
1 'polypeptide(L)'
;MSTYVMSDVHGLKDRYDAMLEALALQNEDTLFILGDVIDRGRDGIAILLDIMNRDNAHMLLGNHEYMMKQYYEAVHHVITDMQEAWVVTDRWQRNHCSPTIDAFECLNERKQRELLDYLDELPIAICDLKVHEELFYLTHGSAQPQFTHGIVTQQDVKDSDVTMERFVWDRMDVHERLFDDRSVIVGHTPTLFFQETHPYTIWTDTGDVKTARVMDIDCGCAANDIHSRLGVVCLDTRTVQYF
;
A
#
# COMPACT_ATOMS: atom_id res chain seq x y z
N MET A 1 -11.36 -0.27 19.82
CA MET A 1 -10.14 -0.76 19.20
C MET A 1 -10.52 -1.79 18.18
N SER A 2 -10.56 -1.34 16.95
CA SER A 2 -10.70 -2.12 15.74
C SER A 2 -9.46 -1.86 14.88
N THR A 3 -9.04 -2.87 14.14
CA THR A 3 -7.91 -2.84 13.22
C THR A 3 -8.45 -2.92 11.81
N TYR A 4 -8.17 -1.90 11.01
CA TYR A 4 -8.61 -1.77 9.63
C TYR A 4 -7.42 -1.87 8.68
N VAL A 5 -7.64 -2.40 7.48
CA VAL A 5 -6.64 -2.46 6.41
C VAL A 5 -7.27 -2.01 5.10
N MET A 6 -6.65 -1.06 4.41
CA MET A 6 -7.10 -0.56 3.10
C MET A 6 -5.96 -0.44 2.08
N SER A 7 -6.29 -0.55 0.81
CA SER A 7 -5.41 -0.34 -0.34
C SER A 7 -6.24 -0.40 -1.64
N ASP A 8 -5.80 0.09 -2.79
CA ASP A 8 -4.82 1.15 -3.04
C ASP A 8 -5.60 2.46 -3.25
N VAL A 9 -5.04 3.62 -2.87
CA VAL A 9 -5.82 4.90 -2.85
C VAL A 9 -5.56 5.77 -4.08
N HIS A 10 -4.30 5.84 -4.54
CA HIS A 10 -3.88 6.56 -5.75
C HIS A 10 -4.44 7.98 -5.91
N GLY A 11 -4.28 8.79 -4.87
CA GLY A 11 -4.60 10.21 -4.90
C GLY A 11 -6.10 10.54 -5.02
N LEU A 12 -6.99 9.57 -4.82
CA LEU A 12 -8.44 9.77 -4.83
C LEU A 12 -8.96 10.17 -3.44
N LYS A 13 -8.61 11.40 -3.04
CA LYS A 13 -8.89 11.90 -1.69
C LYS A 13 -10.37 11.91 -1.31
N ASP A 14 -11.28 12.16 -2.26
CA ASP A 14 -12.72 12.13 -1.98
C ASP A 14 -13.18 10.75 -1.44
N ARG A 15 -12.62 9.66 -1.97
CA ARG A 15 -12.89 8.29 -1.48
C ARG A 15 -12.20 8.01 -0.16
N TYR A 16 -10.96 8.47 0.00
CA TYR A 16 -10.22 8.36 1.25
C TYR A 16 -10.96 9.06 2.40
N ASP A 17 -11.37 10.31 2.20
CA ASP A 17 -12.09 11.10 3.21
C ASP A 17 -13.45 10.45 3.55
N ALA A 18 -14.21 10.01 2.55
CA ALA A 18 -15.48 9.32 2.76
C ALA A 18 -15.31 8.00 3.53
N MET A 19 -14.26 7.23 3.23
CA MET A 19 -13.90 6.02 3.97
C MET A 19 -13.57 6.35 5.43
N LEU A 20 -12.73 7.35 5.69
CA LEU A 20 -12.38 7.76 7.05
C LEU A 20 -13.59 8.26 7.85
N GLU A 21 -14.47 9.04 7.22
CA GLU A 21 -15.72 9.51 7.84
C GLU A 21 -16.62 8.34 8.23
N ALA A 22 -16.77 7.36 7.35
CA ALA A 22 -17.60 6.18 7.59
C ALA A 22 -17.02 5.23 8.64
N LEU A 23 -15.69 5.07 8.67
CA LEU A 23 -15.01 4.30 9.70
C LEU A 23 -15.12 4.98 11.07
N ALA A 24 -15.21 6.31 11.11
CA ALA A 24 -15.33 7.10 12.34
C ALA A 24 -14.32 6.66 13.41
N LEU A 25 -13.05 6.51 12.99
CA LEU A 25 -11.97 5.94 13.81
C LEU A 25 -11.88 6.62 15.17
N GLN A 26 -11.87 5.80 16.22
CA GLN A 26 -11.50 6.25 17.57
C GLN A 26 -9.98 6.23 17.72
N ASN A 27 -9.46 6.91 18.74
CA ASN A 27 -8.01 7.00 18.98
C ASN A 27 -7.37 5.61 19.20
N GLU A 28 -8.14 4.66 19.75
CA GLU A 28 -7.68 3.30 20.00
C GLU A 28 -7.84 2.38 18.78
N ASP A 29 -8.48 2.83 17.71
CA ASP A 29 -8.59 2.05 16.47
C ASP A 29 -7.33 2.28 15.62
N THR A 30 -6.91 1.29 14.85
CA THR A 30 -5.71 1.36 14.00
C THR A 30 -6.08 1.16 12.53
N LEU A 31 -5.54 1.98 11.64
CA LEU A 31 -5.68 1.85 10.20
C LEU A 31 -4.33 1.52 9.56
N PHE A 32 -4.24 0.38 8.88
CA PHE A 32 -3.11 0.03 8.03
C PHE A 32 -3.43 0.34 6.56
N ILE A 33 -2.48 0.94 5.85
CA ILE A 33 -2.55 1.25 4.42
C ILE A 33 -1.42 0.50 3.72
N LEU A 34 -1.72 -0.38 2.76
CA LEU A 34 -0.71 -1.31 2.25
C LEU A 34 0.22 -0.71 1.19
N GLY A 35 0.01 0.54 0.78
CA GLY A 35 0.84 1.25 -0.18
C GLY A 35 0.01 2.04 -1.18
N ASP A 36 0.68 2.60 -2.19
CA ASP A 36 0.07 3.17 -3.39
C ASP A 36 -1.00 4.22 -3.06
N VAL A 37 -0.60 5.20 -2.25
CA VAL A 37 -1.40 6.38 -1.90
C VAL A 37 -1.24 7.48 -2.93
N ILE A 38 -0.09 7.56 -3.58
CA ILE A 38 0.23 8.59 -4.57
C ILE A 38 -0.04 8.15 -6.01
N ASP A 39 0.13 9.11 -6.92
CA ASP A 39 -0.02 9.01 -8.38
C ASP A 39 -1.44 8.76 -8.86
N ARG A 40 -1.63 8.91 -10.19
CA ARG A 40 -2.90 8.78 -10.92
C ARG A 40 -3.93 9.87 -10.54
N GLY A 41 -4.34 9.94 -9.28
CA GLY A 41 -5.14 11.02 -8.70
C GLY A 41 -4.29 12.21 -8.26
N ARG A 42 -4.94 13.38 -8.10
CA ARG A 42 -4.25 14.65 -7.87
C ARG A 42 -3.83 14.91 -6.41
N ASP A 43 -4.44 14.19 -5.46
CA ASP A 43 -4.40 14.56 -4.05
C ASP A 43 -3.50 13.64 -3.21
N GLY A 44 -2.65 12.82 -3.85
CA GLY A 44 -1.79 11.83 -3.17
C GLY A 44 -0.88 12.43 -2.08
N ILE A 45 -0.24 13.57 -2.36
CA ILE A 45 0.60 14.27 -1.37
C ILE A 45 -0.24 14.78 -0.18
N ALA A 46 -1.49 15.22 -0.41
CA ALA A 46 -2.36 15.65 0.68
C ALA A 46 -2.77 14.46 1.58
N ILE A 47 -2.98 13.29 0.98
CA ILE A 47 -3.28 12.06 1.73
C ILE A 47 -2.06 11.59 2.53
N LEU A 48 -0.86 11.57 1.93
CA LEU A 48 0.38 11.24 2.67
C LEU A 48 0.57 12.15 3.89
N LEU A 49 0.40 13.46 3.72
CA LEU A 49 0.51 14.40 4.83
C LEU A 49 -0.55 14.15 5.91
N ASP A 50 -1.77 13.76 5.55
CA ASP A 50 -2.79 13.39 6.55
C ASP A 50 -2.40 12.12 7.31
N ILE A 51 -1.92 11.09 6.62
CA ILE A 51 -1.43 9.84 7.23
C ILE A 51 -0.28 10.12 8.20
N MET A 52 0.72 10.91 7.78
CA MET A 52 1.86 11.29 8.62
C MET A 52 1.48 12.02 9.91
N ASN A 53 0.32 12.68 9.94
CA ASN A 53 -0.16 13.43 11.11
C ASN A 53 -1.09 12.62 12.03
N ARG A 54 -1.31 11.33 11.74
CA ARG A 54 -2.17 10.45 12.53
C ARG A 54 -1.33 9.44 13.30
N ASP A 55 -1.51 9.43 14.63
CA ASP A 55 -0.85 8.46 15.50
C ASP A 55 -1.35 7.02 15.27
N ASN A 56 -2.57 6.88 14.73
CA ASN A 56 -3.28 5.62 14.58
C ASN A 56 -3.47 5.17 13.12
N ALA A 57 -2.74 5.79 12.18
CA ALA A 57 -2.64 5.34 10.81
C ALA A 57 -1.19 4.95 10.49
N HIS A 58 -1.01 3.76 9.94
CA HIS A 58 0.30 3.22 9.58
C HIS A 58 0.27 2.79 8.13
N MET A 59 1.31 3.14 7.38
CA MET A 59 1.41 2.84 5.96
C MET A 59 2.58 1.87 5.72
N LEU A 60 2.43 1.01 4.72
CA LEU A 60 3.53 0.25 4.13
C LEU A 60 3.97 0.92 2.82
N LEU A 61 5.21 0.68 2.42
CA LEU A 61 5.75 1.21 1.18
C LEU A 61 5.10 0.51 -0.03
N GLY A 62 4.38 1.27 -0.84
CA GLY A 62 3.91 0.83 -2.16
C GLY A 62 4.97 0.99 -3.24
N ASN A 63 4.75 0.41 -4.42
CA ASN A 63 5.67 0.60 -5.54
C ASN A 63 5.64 2.04 -6.08
N HIS A 64 4.52 2.75 -5.93
CA HIS A 64 4.43 4.15 -6.31
C HIS A 64 5.29 5.05 -5.42
N GLU A 65 5.21 4.88 -4.09
CA GLU A 65 6.09 5.58 -3.15
C GLU A 65 7.57 5.18 -3.35
N TYR A 66 7.84 3.90 -3.66
CA TYR A 66 9.19 3.45 -3.97
C TYR A 66 9.76 4.13 -5.24
N MET A 67 8.95 4.25 -6.30
CA MET A 67 9.34 4.98 -7.51
C MET A 67 9.59 6.47 -7.25
N MET A 68 8.78 7.10 -6.40
CA MET A 68 8.99 8.48 -5.98
C MET A 68 10.36 8.68 -5.32
N LYS A 69 10.72 7.81 -4.37
CA LYS A 69 12.06 7.82 -3.76
C LYS A 69 13.16 7.73 -4.81
N GLN A 70 13.11 6.71 -5.67
CA GLN A 70 14.14 6.48 -6.67
C GLN A 70 14.30 7.67 -7.63
N TYR A 71 13.19 8.33 -7.98
CA TYR A 71 13.21 9.54 -8.78
C TYR A 71 13.93 10.68 -8.06
N TYR A 72 13.61 10.98 -6.80
CA TYR A 72 14.27 12.05 -6.07
C TYR A 72 15.73 11.72 -5.71
N GLU A 73 16.07 10.45 -5.51
CA GLU A 73 17.46 9.99 -5.42
C GLU A 73 18.23 10.29 -6.73
N ALA A 74 17.61 10.11 -7.90
CA ALA A 74 18.22 10.49 -9.19
C ALA A 74 18.32 12.01 -9.38
N VAL A 75 17.27 12.76 -9.07
CA VAL A 75 17.25 14.25 -9.15
C VAL A 75 18.28 14.88 -8.22
N HIS A 76 18.48 14.30 -7.03
CA HIS A 76 19.45 14.76 -6.04
C HIS A 76 20.85 14.14 -6.23
N HIS A 77 21.09 13.44 -7.34
CA HIS A 77 22.38 12.84 -7.68
C HIS A 77 22.92 11.82 -6.67
N VAL A 78 22.04 11.17 -5.92
CA VAL A 78 22.36 9.96 -5.12
C VAL A 78 22.59 8.78 -6.06
N ILE A 79 21.71 8.61 -7.05
CA ILE A 79 21.95 7.72 -8.18
C ILE A 79 22.84 8.46 -9.18
N THR A 80 24.08 7.99 -9.34
CA THR A 80 25.10 8.66 -10.17
C THR A 80 25.25 8.04 -11.55
N ASP A 81 24.82 6.78 -11.73
CA ASP A 81 24.80 6.15 -13.05
C ASP A 81 23.67 6.74 -13.89
N MET A 82 24.01 7.28 -15.06
CA MET A 82 23.04 7.98 -15.92
C MET A 82 22.00 7.03 -16.51
N GLN A 83 22.35 5.78 -16.75
CA GLN A 83 21.42 4.80 -17.29
C GLN A 83 20.40 4.40 -16.23
N GLU A 84 20.85 4.15 -15.00
CA GLU A 84 19.99 3.88 -13.85
C GLU A 84 19.07 5.05 -13.54
N ALA A 85 19.61 6.28 -13.47
CA ALA A 85 18.82 7.49 -13.27
C ALA A 85 17.72 7.67 -14.34
N TRP A 86 18.04 7.36 -15.60
CA TRP A 86 17.04 7.39 -16.68
C TRP A 86 15.98 6.30 -16.51
N VAL A 87 16.36 5.07 -16.12
CA VAL A 87 15.43 3.94 -15.94
C VAL A 87 14.41 4.24 -14.83
N VAL A 88 14.86 4.72 -13.66
CA VAL A 88 13.93 5.02 -12.56
C VAL A 88 13.01 6.18 -12.89
N THR A 89 13.52 7.18 -13.61
CA THR A 89 12.73 8.33 -14.08
C THR A 89 11.66 7.90 -15.09
N ASP A 90 12.05 7.15 -16.13
CA ASP A 90 11.13 6.65 -17.17
C ASP A 90 10.08 5.71 -16.56
N ARG A 91 10.47 4.86 -15.60
CA ARG A 91 9.55 3.96 -14.91
C ARG A 91 8.44 4.72 -14.18
N TRP A 92 8.77 5.75 -13.42
CA TRP A 92 7.75 6.50 -12.67
C TRP A 92 6.83 7.31 -13.59
N GLN A 93 7.40 7.92 -14.64
CA GLN A 93 6.63 8.64 -15.67
C GLN A 93 5.57 7.75 -16.33
N ARG A 94 5.93 6.49 -16.64
CA ARG A 94 4.99 5.50 -17.21
C ARG A 94 3.90 5.06 -16.24
N ASN A 95 4.07 5.33 -14.94
CA ASN A 95 3.10 5.03 -13.88
C ASN A 95 2.34 6.28 -13.41
N HIS A 96 2.24 7.30 -14.27
CA HIS A 96 1.36 8.47 -14.07
C HIS A 96 1.69 9.34 -12.84
N CYS A 97 2.99 9.61 -12.63
CA CYS A 97 3.50 10.37 -11.50
C CYS A 97 3.24 11.88 -11.52
N SER A 98 2.84 12.45 -12.65
CA SER A 98 2.77 13.90 -12.84
C SER A 98 2.00 14.65 -11.74
N PRO A 99 0.78 14.22 -11.34
CA PRO A 99 0.05 14.94 -10.30
C PRO A 99 0.77 14.96 -8.94
N THR A 100 1.50 13.89 -8.62
CA THR A 100 2.29 13.79 -7.39
C THR A 100 3.49 14.72 -7.43
N ILE A 101 4.24 14.74 -8.54
CA ILE A 101 5.37 15.66 -8.72
C ILE A 101 4.88 17.11 -8.58
N ASP A 102 3.82 17.48 -9.29
CA ASP A 102 3.27 18.84 -9.25
C ASP A 102 2.89 19.26 -7.82
N ALA A 103 2.25 18.38 -7.06
CA ALA A 103 1.86 18.65 -5.67
C ALA A 103 3.05 18.68 -4.71
N PHE A 104 4.03 17.80 -4.89
CA PHE A 104 5.23 17.72 -4.05
C PHE A 104 6.15 18.93 -4.26
N GLU A 105 6.33 19.36 -5.50
CA GLU A 105 7.15 20.53 -5.86
C GLU A 105 6.52 21.86 -5.41
N CYS A 106 5.23 21.86 -5.04
CA CYS A 106 4.58 23.00 -4.39
C CYS A 106 4.85 23.07 -2.87
N LEU A 107 5.40 22.01 -2.26
CA LEU A 107 5.81 22.03 -0.86
C LEU A 107 7.10 22.84 -0.68
N ASN A 108 7.31 23.39 0.51
CA ASN A 108 8.62 23.96 0.84
C ASN A 108 9.64 22.84 1.09
N GLU A 109 10.94 23.15 0.94
CA GLU A 109 12.03 22.19 1.08
C GLU A 109 12.01 21.40 2.40
N ARG A 110 11.58 22.02 3.51
CA ARG A 110 11.48 21.33 4.80
C ARG A 110 10.44 20.21 4.73
N LYS A 111 9.25 20.50 4.23
CA LYS A 111 8.19 19.51 4.06
C LYS A 111 8.53 18.44 3.03
N GLN A 112 9.25 18.81 1.97
CA GLN A 112 9.75 17.85 0.99
C GLN A 112 10.69 16.84 1.66
N ARG A 113 11.68 17.32 2.45
CA ARG A 113 12.57 16.44 3.22
C ARG A 113 11.81 15.57 4.21
N GLU A 114 10.94 16.15 5.02
CA GLU A 114 10.13 15.40 6.00
C GLU A 114 9.32 14.27 5.35
N LEU A 115 8.78 14.49 4.14
CA LEU A 115 8.03 13.48 3.41
C LEU A 115 8.97 12.40 2.84
N LEU A 116 10.09 12.77 2.23
CA LEU A 116 11.06 11.77 1.73
C LEU A 116 11.64 10.92 2.86
N ASP A 117 12.00 11.53 4.00
CA ASP A 117 12.47 10.84 5.20
C ASP A 117 11.40 9.87 5.72
N TYR A 118 10.12 10.28 5.73
CA TYR A 118 9.02 9.39 6.08
C TYR A 118 8.94 8.18 5.14
N LEU A 119 9.08 8.38 3.82
CA LEU A 119 9.08 7.27 2.85
C LEU A 119 10.28 6.33 3.04
N ASP A 120 11.44 6.83 3.47
CA ASP A 120 12.62 6.02 3.80
C ASP A 120 12.39 5.13 5.04
N GLU A 121 11.55 5.59 5.97
CA GLU A 121 11.23 4.88 7.21
C GLU A 121 10.06 3.88 7.08
N LEU A 122 9.30 3.94 5.97
CA LEU A 122 8.15 3.06 5.77
C LEU A 122 8.55 1.57 5.81
N PRO A 123 7.84 0.75 6.62
CA PRO A 123 7.93 -0.70 6.52
C PRO A 123 7.46 -1.22 5.16
N ILE A 124 7.92 -2.41 4.80
CA ILE A 124 7.51 -3.09 3.56
C ILE A 124 6.61 -4.29 3.83
N ALA A 125 6.64 -4.81 5.06
CA ALA A 125 5.75 -5.85 5.52
C ALA A 125 5.58 -5.83 7.04
N ILE A 126 4.43 -6.32 7.51
CA ILE A 126 4.19 -6.71 8.89
C ILE A 126 3.84 -8.19 8.87
N CYS A 127 4.72 -9.05 9.39
CA CYS A 127 4.65 -10.47 9.12
C CYS A 127 3.68 -11.21 10.05
N ASP A 128 3.53 -10.77 11.30
CA ASP A 128 2.83 -11.48 12.37
C ASP A 128 1.90 -10.57 13.19
N LEU A 129 1.20 -9.65 12.52
CA LEU A 129 0.20 -8.79 13.17
C LEU A 129 -0.86 -9.66 13.86
N LYS A 130 -0.96 -9.55 15.18
CA LYS A 130 -1.94 -10.30 15.97
C LYS A 130 -3.18 -9.45 16.24
N VAL A 131 -4.34 -9.94 15.79
CA VAL A 131 -5.66 -9.38 16.13
C VAL A 131 -6.48 -10.51 16.74
N HIS A 132 -6.89 -10.35 18.00
CA HIS A 132 -7.44 -11.44 18.83
C HIS A 132 -6.52 -12.67 18.84
N GLU A 133 -7.00 -13.85 18.41
CA GLU A 133 -6.23 -15.10 18.32
C GLU A 133 -5.71 -15.37 16.90
N GLU A 134 -5.91 -14.44 15.96
CA GLU A 134 -5.52 -14.60 14.56
C GLU A 134 -4.24 -13.83 14.23
N LEU A 135 -3.46 -14.38 13.30
CA LEU A 135 -2.26 -13.75 12.76
C LEU A 135 -2.51 -13.30 11.32
N PHE A 136 -1.96 -12.14 10.99
CA PHE A 136 -2.03 -11.53 9.67
C PHE A 136 -0.63 -11.16 9.18
N TYR A 137 -0.39 -11.42 7.89
CA TYR A 137 0.75 -10.93 7.14
C TYR A 137 0.26 -9.82 6.21
N LEU A 138 0.78 -8.61 6.38
CA LEU A 138 0.44 -7.43 5.57
C LEU A 138 1.63 -7.05 4.68
N THR A 139 1.41 -6.85 3.40
CA THR A 139 2.41 -6.29 2.46
C THR A 139 1.73 -5.69 1.23
N HIS A 140 2.46 -4.92 0.43
CA HIS A 140 1.90 -4.28 -0.76
C HIS A 140 1.60 -5.28 -1.88
N GLY A 141 2.64 -5.90 -2.46
CA GLY A 141 2.52 -6.71 -3.68
C GLY A 141 2.58 -8.21 -3.45
N SER A 142 3.58 -8.71 -2.71
CA SER A 142 3.74 -10.14 -2.49
C SER A 142 4.45 -10.51 -1.19
N ALA A 143 3.87 -11.47 -0.47
CA ALA A 143 4.43 -11.97 0.78
C ALA A 143 5.67 -12.83 0.55
N GLN A 144 6.67 -12.69 1.42
CA GLN A 144 7.96 -13.36 1.29
C GLN A 144 8.13 -14.37 2.42
N PRO A 145 8.11 -15.69 2.17
CA PRO A 145 8.15 -16.71 3.21
C PRO A 145 9.46 -16.75 4.03
N GLN A 146 10.50 -16.04 3.57
CA GLN A 146 11.75 -15.81 4.29
C GLN A 146 11.56 -14.92 5.52
N PHE A 147 10.55 -14.05 5.50
CA PHE A 147 10.21 -13.14 6.59
C PHE A 147 8.92 -13.60 7.24
N THR A 148 8.98 -13.94 8.52
CA THR A 148 7.86 -14.60 9.22
C THR A 148 7.49 -13.93 10.53
N HIS A 149 8.25 -12.92 10.98
CA HIS A 149 8.07 -12.30 12.28
C HIS A 149 8.40 -10.81 12.24
N GLY A 150 7.65 -10.03 13.01
CA GLY A 150 7.87 -8.60 13.21
C GLY A 150 7.56 -7.75 11.99
N ILE A 151 8.11 -6.53 12.04
CA ILE A 151 8.03 -5.53 10.98
C ILE A 151 9.30 -5.66 10.14
N VAL A 152 9.13 -5.75 8.82
CA VAL A 152 10.25 -5.75 7.87
C VAL A 152 10.40 -4.34 7.32
N THR A 153 11.61 -3.81 7.40
CA THR A 153 11.99 -2.50 6.90
C THR A 153 12.82 -2.62 5.63
N GLN A 154 13.05 -1.49 4.96
CA GLN A 154 13.91 -1.43 3.78
C GLN A 154 15.35 -1.86 4.10
N GLN A 155 15.83 -1.65 5.33
CA GLN A 155 17.18 -2.04 5.74
C GLN A 155 17.32 -3.56 5.90
N ASP A 156 16.28 -4.24 6.39
CA ASP A 156 16.30 -5.69 6.60
C ASP A 156 16.48 -6.46 5.28
N VAL A 157 15.99 -5.89 4.19
CA VAL A 157 16.06 -6.50 2.85
C VAL A 157 17.40 -6.28 2.16
N LYS A 158 18.08 -5.15 2.42
CA LYS A 158 19.39 -4.84 1.82
C LYS A 158 20.45 -5.92 2.10
N ASP A 159 20.36 -6.56 3.25
CA ASP A 159 21.29 -7.59 3.70
C ASP A 159 20.76 -9.02 3.45
N SER A 160 19.71 -9.17 2.63
CA SER A 160 19.03 -10.43 2.36
C SER A 160 19.07 -10.83 0.87
N ASP A 161 18.75 -12.09 0.56
CA ASP A 161 18.61 -12.59 -0.82
C ASP A 161 17.26 -12.19 -1.48
N VAL A 162 16.37 -11.55 -0.72
CA VAL A 162 15.09 -11.01 -1.21
C VAL A 162 15.31 -9.54 -1.53
N THR A 163 14.66 -9.02 -2.57
CA THR A 163 14.78 -7.60 -2.93
C THR A 163 13.52 -6.82 -2.59
N MET A 164 13.63 -5.50 -2.53
CA MET A 164 12.51 -4.58 -2.32
C MET A 164 11.41 -4.80 -3.37
N GLU A 165 11.81 -5.03 -4.61
CA GLU A 165 10.92 -5.29 -5.74
C GLU A 165 10.04 -6.51 -5.51
N ARG A 166 10.49 -7.52 -4.78
CA ARG A 166 9.66 -8.69 -4.48
C ARG A 166 8.50 -8.37 -3.53
N PHE A 167 8.65 -7.35 -2.68
CA PHE A 167 7.56 -6.92 -1.81
C PHE A 167 6.60 -5.98 -2.52
N VAL A 168 7.09 -5.09 -3.38
CA VAL A 168 6.28 -3.98 -3.91
C VAL A 168 5.85 -4.15 -5.38
N TRP A 169 6.57 -4.93 -6.20
CA TRP A 169 6.29 -5.10 -7.64
C TRP A 169 5.83 -6.51 -8.03
N ASP A 170 6.26 -7.54 -7.32
CA ASP A 170 5.81 -8.89 -7.61
C ASP A 170 4.30 -8.98 -7.33
N ARG A 171 3.57 -9.63 -8.24
CA ARG A 171 2.16 -9.92 -8.06
C ARG A 171 2.05 -11.23 -7.31
N MET A 172 1.44 -11.23 -6.13
CA MET A 172 1.18 -12.47 -5.42
C MET A 172 0.28 -13.39 -6.24
N ASP A 173 0.63 -14.67 -6.33
CA ASP A 173 -0.34 -15.67 -6.78
C ASP A 173 -1.36 -15.84 -5.67
N VAL A 174 -2.53 -15.22 -5.85
CA VAL A 174 -3.60 -15.22 -4.86
C VAL A 174 -4.20 -16.63 -4.64
N HIS A 175 -3.86 -17.60 -5.48
CA HIS A 175 -4.24 -19.01 -5.31
C HIS A 175 -3.20 -19.84 -4.54
N GLU A 176 -2.02 -19.29 -4.25
CA GLU A 176 -0.99 -19.96 -3.46
C GLU A 176 -1.14 -19.67 -1.97
N ARG A 177 -1.08 -20.73 -1.15
CA ARG A 177 -1.08 -20.61 0.30
C ARG A 177 0.36 -20.70 0.84
N LEU A 178 0.94 -19.53 1.09
CA LEU A 178 2.32 -19.42 1.60
C LEU A 178 2.45 -19.78 3.09
N PHE A 179 1.39 -19.61 3.87
CA PHE A 179 1.42 -19.83 5.32
C PHE A 179 0.22 -20.66 5.80
N ASP A 180 0.48 -21.54 6.75
CA ASP A 180 -0.57 -22.36 7.37
C ASP A 180 -1.23 -21.67 8.55
N ASP A 181 -0.51 -20.81 9.27
CA ASP A 181 -0.88 -20.24 10.57
C ASP A 181 -1.55 -18.86 10.50
N ARG A 182 -1.29 -18.08 9.44
CA ARG A 182 -1.80 -16.70 9.27
C ARG A 182 -2.59 -16.48 7.98
N SER A 183 -3.33 -15.38 7.93
CA SER A 183 -3.92 -14.86 6.70
C SER A 183 -2.98 -13.83 6.05
N VAL A 184 -2.88 -13.82 4.73
CA VAL A 184 -2.10 -12.83 3.96
C VAL A 184 -3.04 -11.79 3.37
N ILE A 185 -2.70 -10.51 3.48
CA ILE A 185 -3.42 -9.39 2.88
C ILE A 185 -2.45 -8.58 2.02
N VAL A 186 -2.80 -8.42 0.75
CA VAL A 186 -2.05 -7.64 -0.25
C VAL A 186 -2.94 -6.62 -0.96
N GLY A 187 -2.33 -5.63 -1.60
CA GLY A 187 -2.93 -4.74 -2.58
C GLY A 187 -2.23 -4.90 -3.94
N HIS A 188 -1.86 -3.79 -4.59
CA HIS A 188 -1.03 -3.70 -5.80
C HIS A 188 -1.61 -4.27 -7.11
N THR A 189 -2.19 -5.47 -7.08
CA THR A 189 -2.79 -6.09 -8.26
C THR A 189 -4.31 -5.91 -8.21
N PRO A 190 -4.87 -5.03 -9.05
CA PRO A 190 -6.29 -4.77 -8.99
C PRO A 190 -7.12 -6.04 -9.11
N THR A 191 -8.04 -6.23 -8.17
CA THR A 191 -8.88 -7.42 -8.06
C THR A 191 -9.74 -7.69 -9.29
N LEU A 192 -9.93 -6.72 -10.19
CA LEU A 192 -10.55 -6.92 -11.50
C LEU A 192 -9.82 -7.96 -12.38
N PHE A 193 -8.56 -8.27 -12.08
CA PHE A 193 -7.82 -9.35 -12.76
C PHE A 193 -8.14 -10.75 -12.21
N PHE A 194 -8.81 -10.84 -11.05
CA PHE A 194 -9.11 -12.09 -10.36
C PHE A 194 -10.60 -12.43 -10.31
N GLN A 195 -11.46 -11.53 -10.80
CA GLN A 195 -12.91 -11.68 -10.72
C GLN A 195 -13.63 -10.99 -11.88
N GLU A 196 -14.83 -11.46 -12.19
CA GLU A 196 -15.76 -10.83 -13.15
C GLU A 196 -16.90 -10.06 -12.45
N THR A 197 -16.89 -10.03 -11.11
CA THR A 197 -17.98 -9.44 -10.33
C THR A 197 -17.88 -7.92 -10.30
N HIS A 198 -19.01 -7.25 -10.54
CA HIS A 198 -19.13 -5.81 -10.49
C HIS A 198 -20.18 -5.35 -9.46
N PRO A 199 -19.93 -4.26 -8.70
CA PRO A 199 -18.65 -3.54 -8.62
C PRO A 199 -17.50 -4.40 -8.04
N TYR A 200 -16.23 -4.04 -8.28
CA TYR A 200 -15.07 -4.86 -7.90
C TYR A 200 -14.93 -4.97 -6.38
N THR A 201 -14.91 -6.18 -5.85
CA THR A 201 -14.83 -6.50 -4.41
C THR A 201 -13.42 -6.87 -3.98
N ILE A 202 -13.16 -6.83 -2.67
CA ILE A 202 -12.01 -7.51 -2.07
C ILE A 202 -12.06 -8.97 -2.52
N TRP A 203 -10.97 -9.44 -3.12
CA TRP A 203 -10.86 -10.82 -3.56
C TRP A 203 -10.41 -11.69 -2.39
N THR A 204 -10.94 -12.91 -2.31
CA THR A 204 -10.57 -13.88 -1.26
C THR A 204 -10.46 -15.28 -1.83
N ASP A 205 -9.55 -16.09 -1.29
CA ASP A 205 -9.33 -17.48 -1.73
C ASP A 205 -10.55 -18.39 -1.48
N THR A 206 -11.36 -18.07 -0.47
CA THR A 206 -12.55 -18.86 -0.10
C THR A 206 -13.88 -18.28 -0.59
N GLY A 207 -13.87 -17.07 -1.15
CA GLY A 207 -15.08 -16.30 -1.46
C GLY A 207 -15.79 -15.70 -0.23
N ASP A 208 -15.22 -15.83 0.98
CA ASP A 208 -15.74 -15.24 2.22
C ASP A 208 -14.59 -14.73 3.11
N VAL A 209 -14.57 -13.41 3.34
CA VAL A 209 -13.59 -12.70 4.20
C VAL A 209 -13.47 -13.32 5.59
N LYS A 210 -14.54 -13.93 6.12
CA LYS A 210 -14.54 -14.60 7.42
C LYS A 210 -13.67 -15.86 7.48
N THR A 211 -13.47 -16.51 6.34
CA THR A 211 -12.70 -17.76 6.23
C THR A 211 -11.43 -17.60 5.40
N ALA A 212 -11.26 -16.44 4.77
CA ALA A 212 -10.15 -16.14 3.87
C ALA A 212 -8.78 -16.27 4.55
N ARG A 213 -7.88 -17.01 3.89
CA ARG A 213 -6.45 -17.07 4.24
C ARG A 213 -5.62 -16.21 3.31
N VAL A 214 -6.15 -15.83 2.16
CA VAL A 214 -5.54 -14.89 1.24
C VAL A 214 -6.57 -13.85 0.83
N MET A 215 -6.20 -12.58 0.93
CA MET A 215 -7.03 -11.44 0.56
C MET A 215 -6.23 -10.48 -0.31
N ASP A 216 -6.79 -10.09 -1.45
CA ASP A 216 -6.32 -8.94 -2.21
C ASP A 216 -7.36 -7.83 -2.08
N ILE A 217 -6.94 -6.68 -1.55
CA ILE A 217 -7.83 -5.59 -1.20
C ILE A 217 -7.81 -4.44 -2.21
N ASP A 218 -6.96 -4.48 -3.25
CA ASP A 218 -6.97 -3.46 -4.31
C ASP A 218 -8.22 -3.62 -5.17
N CYS A 219 -9.28 -2.89 -4.82
CA CYS A 219 -10.54 -2.87 -5.56
C CYS A 219 -10.48 -2.00 -6.84
N GLY A 220 -9.26 -1.74 -7.35
CA GLY A 220 -8.99 -1.01 -8.56
C GLY A 220 -9.38 0.45 -8.45
N CYS A 221 -9.17 1.08 -7.29
CA CYS A 221 -9.70 2.41 -6.98
C CYS A 221 -9.39 3.44 -8.09
N ALA A 222 -8.18 3.39 -8.66
CA ALA A 222 -7.75 4.26 -9.76
C ALA A 222 -7.80 3.62 -11.17
N ALA A 223 -8.49 2.48 -11.36
CA ALA A 223 -8.49 1.72 -12.61
C ALA A 223 -9.25 2.38 -13.80
N ASN A 224 -9.61 3.68 -13.72
CA ASN A 224 -10.44 4.39 -14.70
C ASN A 224 -11.67 3.58 -15.17
N ASP A 225 -12.35 2.96 -14.21
CA ASP A 225 -13.51 2.10 -14.41
C ASP A 225 -14.62 2.49 -13.41
N ILE A 226 -15.87 2.44 -13.86
CA ILE A 226 -17.05 2.82 -13.04
C ILE A 226 -17.31 1.84 -11.89
N HIS A 227 -16.77 0.63 -11.98
CA HIS A 227 -16.89 -0.42 -10.97
C HIS A 227 -15.76 -0.39 -9.93
N SER A 228 -14.79 0.52 -10.09
CA SER A 228 -13.70 0.74 -9.12
C SER A 228 -14.24 1.15 -7.75
N ARG A 229 -13.58 0.66 -6.71
CA ARG A 229 -13.87 1.03 -5.31
C ARG A 229 -12.59 1.17 -4.51
N LEU A 230 -12.64 1.89 -3.40
CA LEU A 230 -11.71 1.78 -2.29
C LEU A 230 -12.28 0.76 -1.31
N GLY A 231 -11.57 -0.32 -1.05
CA GLY A 231 -11.96 -1.36 -0.09
C GLY A 231 -11.24 -1.18 1.25
N VAL A 232 -11.95 -1.46 2.34
CA VAL A 232 -11.33 -1.63 3.66
C VAL A 232 -11.84 -2.92 4.30
N VAL A 233 -10.96 -3.66 4.97
CA VAL A 233 -11.32 -4.80 5.81
C VAL A 233 -11.11 -4.46 7.28
N CYS A 234 -12.09 -4.77 8.12
CA CYS A 234 -11.95 -4.78 9.57
C CYS A 234 -11.49 -6.17 10.00
N LEU A 235 -10.29 -6.30 10.58
CA LEU A 235 -9.72 -7.58 10.97
C LEU A 235 -10.42 -8.19 12.19
N ASP A 236 -10.90 -7.35 13.11
CA ASP A 236 -11.60 -7.79 14.32
C ASP A 236 -12.90 -8.55 14.02
N THR A 237 -13.64 -8.09 13.01
CA THR A 237 -14.95 -8.64 12.65
C THR A 237 -14.95 -9.39 11.33
N ARG A 238 -13.83 -9.36 10.58
CA ARG A 238 -13.71 -9.86 9.20
C ARG A 238 -14.85 -9.36 8.31
N THR A 239 -15.11 -8.06 8.39
CA THR A 239 -16.14 -7.37 7.59
C THR A 239 -15.49 -6.35 6.66
N VAL A 240 -16.16 -6.03 5.56
CA VAL A 240 -15.64 -5.11 4.55
C VAL A 240 -16.55 -3.90 4.36
N GLN A 241 -15.95 -2.76 4.03
CA GLN A 241 -16.66 -1.57 3.55
C GLN A 241 -16.03 -1.10 2.24
N TYR A 242 -16.82 -0.40 1.43
CA TYR A 242 -16.40 0.07 0.11
C TYR A 242 -16.89 1.50 -0.15
N PHE A 243 -16.07 2.28 -0.89
CA PHE A 243 -16.40 3.62 -1.37
C PHE A 243 -16.00 3.86 -2.83
#